data_AF-A0A7Y0G9I6-F1
#
_entry.id   AF-A0A7Y0G9I6-F1
#
_cell.length_a   1.000
_cell.length_b   1.000
_cell.length_c   1.000
_cell.angle_alpha   90.00
_cell.angle_beta   90.00
_cell.angle_gamma   90.00
#
_symmetry.space_group_name_H-M   'P 1'
#
loop_
_entity.id
_entity.type
_entity.pdbx_description
1 polymer ?
#
loop_
_entity_poly.entity_id
_entity_poly.type
_entity_poly.pdbx_seq_one_letter_code
_entity_poly.pdbx_strand_id
1 'polypeptide(L)'
;MKGALSFKAQALDNTSPDFYQHGDDLLIPEEQVSRQKITNAISDVSLSGNHHLKDDGAELIVDGRRFMAQVSCQERDIVGRRASIICCGEFTDDEDPAYQTETIIGAIHAFATRIGRTVEPFHLEAIRNELAVLKKKRSMGTPIVLLGLIVSLIILIAALNY
;
A
#
# COMPACT_ATOMS: atom_id res chain seq x y z
N MET A 1 -11.05 -2.59 -4.76
CA MET A 1 -9.98 -3.37 -4.13
C MET A 1 -10.35 -4.85 -4.18
N LYS A 2 -9.38 -5.74 -4.43
CA LYS A 2 -9.65 -7.18 -4.52
C LYS A 2 -9.35 -7.75 -3.15
N GLY A 3 -10.40 -7.98 -2.37
CA GLY A 3 -10.25 -8.38 -0.97
C GLY A 3 -10.12 -7.19 -0.03
N ALA A 4 -10.25 -7.48 1.26
CA ALA A 4 -10.34 -6.49 2.32
C ALA A 4 -8.94 -6.06 2.81
N LEU A 5 -8.77 -4.79 3.19
CA LEU A 5 -7.53 -4.33 3.82
C LEU A 5 -7.33 -5.03 5.15
N SER A 6 -6.09 -5.32 5.47
CA SER A 6 -5.72 -5.85 6.78
C SER A 6 -4.81 -4.88 7.51
N PHE A 7 -4.97 -4.80 8.82
CA PHE A 7 -4.24 -3.88 9.67
C PHE A 7 -3.60 -4.60 10.84
N LYS A 8 -2.46 -4.06 11.27
CA LYS A 8 -1.77 -4.43 12.50
C LYS A 8 -1.25 -3.17 13.19
N ALA A 9 -1.41 -3.09 14.51
CA ALA A 9 -0.78 -2.07 15.33
C ALA A 9 -0.43 -2.61 16.72
N GLN A 10 0.80 -2.35 17.16
CA GLN A 10 1.27 -2.77 18.49
C GLN A 10 0.56 -1.98 19.60
N ALA A 11 0.15 -2.61 20.70
CA ALA A 11 -0.42 -1.91 21.86
C ALA A 11 0.58 -0.92 22.50
N LEU A 12 0.12 0.27 22.90
CA LEU A 12 1.00 1.32 23.44
C LEU A 12 1.56 1.00 24.83
N ASP A 13 0.85 0.18 25.60
CA ASP A 13 1.26 -0.25 26.94
C ASP A 13 2.32 -1.36 26.92
N ASN A 14 2.61 -1.94 25.74
CA ASN A 14 3.50 -3.09 25.54
C ASN A 14 3.11 -4.35 26.33
N THR A 15 1.93 -4.38 26.94
CA THR A 15 1.43 -5.48 27.77
C THR A 15 0.13 -6.05 27.24
N SER A 16 -0.69 -5.21 26.59
CA SER A 16 -1.92 -5.64 25.95
C SER A 16 -1.63 -6.32 24.61
N PRO A 17 -2.55 -7.19 24.14
CA PRO A 17 -2.44 -7.75 22.80
C PRO A 17 -2.44 -6.67 21.72
N ASP A 18 -1.64 -6.87 20.69
CA ASP A 18 -1.66 -6.08 19.46
C ASP A 18 -3.07 -6.04 18.84
N PHE A 19 -3.36 -4.93 18.16
CA PHE A 19 -4.60 -4.73 17.41
C PHE A 19 -4.45 -5.29 15.99
N TYR A 20 -5.47 -6.02 15.54
CA TYR A 20 -5.56 -6.55 14.17
C TYR A 20 -6.95 -6.29 13.61
N GLN A 21 -7.04 -5.98 12.32
CA GLN A 21 -8.32 -5.84 11.61
C GLN A 21 -8.21 -6.52 10.24
N HIS A 22 -9.27 -7.17 9.78
CA HIS A 22 -9.43 -7.65 8.42
C HIS A 22 -10.77 -7.15 7.86
N GLY A 23 -10.74 -6.33 6.81
CA GLY A 23 -11.91 -5.58 6.38
C GLY A 23 -12.41 -4.67 7.48
N ASP A 24 -13.67 -4.83 7.87
CA ASP A 24 -14.30 -4.05 8.93
C ASP A 24 -14.25 -4.75 10.30
N ASP A 25 -13.72 -5.98 10.36
CA ASP A 25 -13.73 -6.81 11.56
C ASP A 25 -12.43 -6.62 12.35
N LEU A 26 -12.57 -6.03 13.55
CA LEU A 26 -11.47 -5.97 14.52
C LEU A 26 -11.37 -7.33 15.22
N LEU A 27 -10.22 -7.98 15.07
CA LEU A 27 -10.03 -9.34 15.54
C LEU A 27 -9.77 -9.37 17.04
N ILE A 28 -10.41 -10.31 17.73
CA ILE A 28 -10.17 -10.55 19.16
C ILE A 28 -8.86 -11.34 19.36
N PRO A 29 -8.22 -11.27 20.54
CA PRO A 29 -6.95 -11.94 20.79
C PRO A 29 -6.96 -13.46 20.53
N GLU A 30 -8.09 -14.13 20.69
CA GLU A 30 -8.23 -15.58 20.54
C GLU A 30 -8.19 -16.04 19.07
N GLU A 31 -8.39 -15.12 18.11
CA GLU A 31 -8.39 -15.41 16.67
C GLU A 31 -6.97 -15.53 16.09
N GLN A 32 -6.15 -16.37 16.72
CA GLN A 32 -4.73 -16.54 16.43
C GLN A 32 -4.45 -16.89 14.96
N VAL A 33 -5.28 -17.75 14.35
CA VAL A 33 -5.13 -18.13 12.94
C VAL A 33 -5.30 -16.92 12.01
N SER A 34 -6.30 -16.08 12.25
CA SER A 34 -6.57 -14.89 11.44
C SER A 34 -5.48 -13.82 11.66
N ARG A 35 -5.08 -13.59 12.91
CA ARG A 35 -3.96 -12.67 13.26
C ARG A 35 -2.63 -13.10 12.63
N GLN A 36 -2.37 -14.42 12.61
CA GLN A 36 -1.17 -14.98 11.98
C GLN A 36 -1.19 -14.80 10.46
N LYS A 37 -2.35 -14.99 9.79
CA LYS A 37 -2.48 -14.74 8.35
C LYS A 37 -2.12 -13.30 7.98
N ILE A 38 -2.59 -12.32 8.76
CA ILE A 38 -2.25 -10.90 8.56
C ILE A 38 -0.75 -10.69 8.74
N THR A 39 -0.16 -11.24 9.81
CA THR A 39 1.28 -11.12 10.06
C THR A 39 2.11 -11.73 8.94
N ASN A 40 1.71 -12.90 8.41
CA ASN A 40 2.37 -13.53 7.28
C ASN A 40 2.26 -12.67 6.02
N ALA A 41 1.08 -12.13 5.72
CA ALA A 41 0.88 -11.28 4.55
C ALA A 41 1.76 -10.01 4.61
N ILE A 42 1.84 -9.37 5.77
CA ILE A 42 2.75 -8.23 6.01
C ILE A 42 4.21 -8.65 5.79
N SER A 43 4.63 -9.77 6.41
CA SER A 43 5.99 -10.27 6.30
C SER A 43 6.37 -10.61 4.86
N ASP A 44 5.48 -11.25 4.12
CA ASP A 44 5.71 -11.64 2.74
C ASP A 44 5.98 -10.40 1.88
N VAL A 45 5.10 -9.40 1.93
CA VAL A 45 5.27 -8.15 1.16
C VAL A 45 6.53 -7.40 1.60
N SER A 46 6.81 -7.36 2.90
CA SER A 46 8.01 -6.69 3.43
C SER A 46 9.31 -7.36 2.97
N LEU A 47 9.33 -8.67 2.76
CA LEU A 47 10.51 -9.42 2.35
C LEU A 47 10.72 -9.45 0.84
N SER A 48 9.65 -9.57 0.04
CA SER A 48 9.74 -9.71 -1.42
C SER A 48 9.51 -8.42 -2.20
N GLY A 49 8.91 -7.41 -1.57
CA GLY A 49 8.52 -6.18 -2.24
C GLY A 49 9.64 -5.16 -2.42
N ASN A 50 9.38 -4.19 -3.30
CA ASN A 50 10.25 -3.05 -3.51
C ASN A 50 9.83 -1.89 -2.62
N HIS A 51 10.78 -1.25 -1.94
CA HIS A 51 10.54 -0.03 -1.18
C HIS A 51 10.35 1.15 -2.15
N HIS A 52 9.17 1.75 -2.12
CA HIS A 52 8.82 2.95 -2.89
C HIS A 52 8.97 4.22 -2.05
N LEU A 53 8.64 4.13 -0.76
CA LEU A 53 8.89 5.16 0.23
C LEU A 53 9.54 4.51 1.45
N LYS A 54 10.59 5.16 1.97
CA LYS A 54 11.18 4.82 3.27
C LYS A 54 11.70 6.10 3.90
N ASP A 55 10.88 6.68 4.77
CA ASP A 55 11.17 7.91 5.51
C ASP A 55 10.94 7.67 7.02
N ASP A 56 11.38 8.61 7.87
CA ASP A 56 11.13 8.54 9.31
C ASP A 56 9.62 8.51 9.57
N GLY A 57 9.11 7.34 9.96
CA GLY A 57 7.70 7.14 10.31
C GLY A 57 6.75 6.89 9.14
N ALA A 58 7.23 6.78 7.90
CA ALA A 58 6.41 6.42 6.73
C ALA A 58 7.13 5.42 5.82
N GLU A 59 6.47 4.33 5.45
CA GLU A 59 7.03 3.34 4.54
C GLU A 59 5.97 2.77 3.61
N LEU A 60 6.30 2.64 2.32
CA LEU A 60 5.46 2.00 1.31
C LEU A 60 6.27 0.94 0.57
N ILE A 61 5.82 -0.30 0.65
CA ILE A 61 6.41 -1.45 -0.04
C ILE A 61 5.37 -2.02 -0.99
N VAL A 62 5.78 -2.35 -2.22
CA VAL A 62 4.91 -2.94 -3.24
C VAL A 62 5.55 -4.20 -3.82
N ASP A 63 4.78 -5.29 -3.85
CA ASP A 63 5.12 -6.54 -4.51
C ASP A 63 4.02 -6.95 -5.49
N GLY A 64 4.26 -6.71 -6.79
CA GLY A 64 3.25 -6.92 -7.82
C GLY A 64 2.02 -6.06 -7.54
N ARG A 65 0.90 -6.69 -7.16
CA ARG A 65 -0.35 -6.00 -6.77
C ARG A 65 -0.52 -5.85 -5.27
N ARG A 66 0.29 -6.56 -4.49
CA ARG A 66 0.26 -6.50 -3.03
C ARG A 66 1.02 -5.27 -2.56
N PHE A 67 0.56 -4.66 -1.49
CA PHE A 67 1.25 -3.54 -0.87
C PHE A 67 1.23 -3.63 0.65
N MET A 68 2.18 -2.93 1.25
CA MET A 68 2.25 -2.64 2.67
C MET A 68 2.53 -1.15 2.84
N ALA A 69 1.66 -0.45 3.55
CA ALA A 69 1.85 0.93 3.97
C ALA A 69 2.00 0.97 5.49
N GLN A 70 3.04 1.62 5.99
CA GLN A 70 3.26 1.85 7.41
C GLN A 70 3.28 3.34 7.68
N VAL A 71 2.56 3.76 8.73
CA VAL A 71 2.56 5.15 9.21
C VAL A 71 2.71 5.18 10.73
N SER A 72 3.55 6.08 11.23
CA SER A 72 3.68 6.33 12.66
C SER A 72 2.51 7.16 13.21
N CYS A 73 2.12 6.84 14.43
CA CYS A 73 1.17 7.59 15.22
C CYS A 73 1.87 8.70 16.02
N GLN A 74 1.11 9.71 16.42
CA GLN A 74 1.56 10.77 17.34
C GLN A 74 1.83 10.20 18.74
N GLU A 75 1.03 9.21 19.14
CA GLU A 75 1.16 8.56 20.43
C GLU A 75 2.43 7.69 20.49
N ARG A 76 3.08 7.74 21.65
CA ARG A 76 4.27 6.95 21.94
C ARG A 76 3.92 5.82 22.91
N ASP A 77 4.65 4.73 22.82
CA ASP A 77 4.54 3.65 23.79
C ASP A 77 5.13 4.07 25.15
N ILE A 78 4.97 3.21 26.16
CA ILE A 78 5.43 3.47 27.54
C ILE A 78 6.93 3.72 27.68
N VAL A 79 7.75 3.36 26.69
CA VAL A 79 9.20 3.60 26.67
C VAL A 79 9.59 4.73 25.71
N GLY A 80 8.61 5.50 25.21
CA GLY A 80 8.81 6.69 24.38
C GLY A 80 9.04 6.41 22.90
N ARG A 81 8.88 5.18 22.42
CA ARG A 81 8.99 4.82 21.00
C ARG A 81 7.73 5.23 20.25
N ARG A 82 7.87 5.66 18.99
CA ARG A 82 6.72 5.87 18.10
C ARG A 82 6.08 4.52 17.82
N ALA A 83 4.77 4.43 18.03
CA ALA A 83 3.99 3.30 17.57
C ALA A 83 3.57 3.50 16.11
N SER A 84 3.44 2.42 15.36
CA SER A 84 3.04 2.46 13.95
C SER A 84 1.79 1.62 13.69
N ILE A 85 1.06 2.04 12.66
CA ILE A 85 -0.01 1.30 12.02
C ILE A 85 0.55 0.75 10.72
N ILE A 86 0.37 -0.55 10.51
CA ILE A 86 0.69 -1.24 9.28
C ILE A 86 -0.63 -1.61 8.60
N CYS A 87 -0.78 -1.21 7.35
CA CYS A 87 -1.87 -1.56 6.45
C CYS A 87 -1.32 -2.41 5.31
N CYS A 88 -1.97 -3.52 4.97
CA CYS A 88 -1.64 -4.30 3.79
C CYS A 88 -2.89 -4.68 3.00
N GLY A 89 -2.73 -4.86 1.69
CA GLY A 89 -3.82 -5.23 0.81
C GLY A 89 -3.35 -5.45 -0.63
N GLU A 90 -4.33 -5.54 -1.54
CA GLU A 90 -4.09 -5.70 -2.97
C GLU A 90 -4.76 -4.59 -3.77
N PHE A 91 -4.01 -4.02 -4.72
CA PHE A 91 -4.55 -3.12 -5.71
C PHE A 91 -5.51 -3.85 -6.66
N THR A 92 -6.62 -3.21 -7.01
CA THR A 92 -7.49 -3.64 -8.12
C THR A 92 -7.01 -3.07 -9.44
N ASP A 93 -7.13 -3.84 -10.52
CA ASP A 93 -6.91 -3.30 -11.87
C ASP A 93 -8.13 -2.47 -12.33
N ASP A 94 -9.32 -2.81 -11.84
CA ASP A 94 -10.59 -2.31 -12.38
C ASP A 94 -11.06 -1.00 -11.74
N GLU A 95 -10.41 -0.53 -10.68
CA GLU A 95 -10.79 0.71 -9.98
C GLU A 95 -9.82 1.84 -10.29
N ASP A 96 -10.35 3.06 -10.37
CA ASP A 96 -9.53 4.27 -10.50
C ASP A 96 -8.46 4.29 -9.39
N PRO A 97 -7.17 4.36 -9.75
CA PRO A 97 -6.10 4.46 -8.77
C PRO A 97 -6.22 5.65 -7.80
N ALA A 98 -6.87 6.75 -8.21
CA ALA A 98 -7.16 7.86 -7.28
C ALA A 98 -8.17 7.46 -6.20
N TYR A 99 -9.21 6.71 -6.59
CA TYR A 99 -10.17 6.16 -5.65
C TYR A 99 -9.48 5.22 -4.67
N GLN A 100 -8.64 4.30 -5.16
CA GLN A 100 -7.89 3.37 -4.30
C GLN A 100 -6.98 4.10 -3.31
N THR A 101 -6.33 5.20 -3.73
CA THR A 101 -5.49 6.00 -2.84
C THR A 101 -6.32 6.57 -1.68
N GLU A 102 -7.43 7.23 -1.97
CA GLU A 102 -8.29 7.79 -0.91
C GLU A 102 -8.95 6.70 -0.06
N THR A 103 -9.26 5.53 -0.62
CA THR A 103 -9.72 4.38 0.17
C THR A 103 -8.66 3.90 1.15
N ILE A 104 -7.41 3.74 0.73
CA ILE A 104 -6.31 3.29 1.61
C ILE A 104 -6.07 4.32 2.72
N ILE A 105 -5.95 5.60 2.36
CA ILE A 105 -5.70 6.69 3.31
C ILE A 105 -6.87 6.82 4.31
N GLY A 106 -8.10 6.80 3.83
CA GLY A 106 -9.30 6.85 4.67
C GLY A 106 -9.39 5.65 5.62
N ALA A 107 -9.04 4.45 5.15
CA ALA A 107 -9.07 3.24 5.96
C ALA A 107 -7.99 3.22 7.04
N ILE A 108 -6.77 3.72 6.74
CA ILE A 108 -5.71 3.92 7.75
C ILE A 108 -6.21 4.85 8.86
N HIS A 109 -6.81 5.99 8.48
CA HIS A 109 -7.37 6.93 9.46
C HIS A 109 -8.50 6.30 10.28
N ALA A 110 -9.42 5.58 9.64
CA ALA A 110 -10.53 4.90 10.32
C ALA A 110 -10.04 3.85 11.33
N PHE A 111 -9.04 3.04 10.94
CA PHE A 111 -8.43 2.08 11.85
C PHE A 111 -7.73 2.77 13.03
N ALA A 112 -6.96 3.84 12.78
CA ALA A 112 -6.31 4.62 13.83
C ALA A 112 -7.32 5.15 14.86
N THR A 113 -8.38 5.80 14.39
CA THR A 113 -9.46 6.30 15.25
C THR A 113 -10.12 5.17 16.05
N ARG A 114 -10.35 4.02 15.42
CA ARG A 114 -10.98 2.86 16.07
C ARG A 114 -10.15 2.31 17.23
N ILE A 115 -8.83 2.34 17.14
CA ILE A 115 -7.92 1.89 18.21
C ILE A 115 -7.48 3.04 19.13
N GLY A 116 -8.11 4.21 19.03
CA GLY A 116 -7.84 5.38 19.88
C GLY A 116 -6.48 6.04 19.61
N ARG A 117 -6.06 6.13 18.34
CA ARG A 117 -4.79 6.74 17.92
C ARG A 117 -4.96 7.78 16.84
N THR A 118 -3.92 8.61 16.71
CA THR A 118 -3.82 9.67 15.72
C THR A 118 -2.60 9.43 14.84
N VAL A 119 -2.81 9.25 13.53
CA VAL A 119 -1.70 9.17 12.58
C VAL A 119 -1.05 10.54 12.41
N GLU A 120 0.28 10.58 12.28
CA GLU A 120 0.98 11.84 11.98
C GLU A 120 0.62 12.30 10.56
N PRO A 121 0.05 13.52 10.38
CA PRO A 121 -0.46 13.96 9.06
C PRO A 121 0.61 13.98 7.98
N PHE A 122 1.85 14.35 8.32
CA PHE A 122 2.97 14.39 7.38
C PHE A 122 3.30 12.99 6.83
N HIS A 123 3.31 11.95 7.68
CA HIS A 123 3.58 10.57 7.24
C HIS A 123 2.44 10.05 6.35
N LEU A 124 1.19 10.37 6.69
CA LEU A 124 0.04 9.98 5.88
C LEU A 124 0.06 10.64 4.50
N GLU A 125 0.43 11.92 4.43
CA GLU A 125 0.55 12.65 3.17
C GLU A 125 1.72 12.14 2.32
N ALA A 126 2.84 11.72 2.94
CA ALA A 126 3.93 11.07 2.23
C ALA A 126 3.47 9.77 1.54
N ILE A 127 2.68 8.94 2.22
CA ILE A 127 2.08 7.73 1.63
C ILE A 127 1.12 8.10 0.49
N ARG A 128 0.25 9.09 0.68
CA ARG A 128 -0.67 9.57 -0.36
C ARG A 128 0.09 9.99 -1.63
N ASN A 129 1.15 10.78 -1.46
CA ASN A 129 1.96 11.25 -2.58
C ASN A 129 2.64 10.11 -3.33
N GLU A 130 3.23 9.14 -2.63
CA GLU A 130 3.90 8.02 -3.29
C GLU A 130 2.89 7.10 -4.02
N LEU A 131 1.71 6.86 -3.45
CA LEU A 131 0.62 6.15 -4.13
C LEU A 131 0.21 6.86 -5.44
N ALA A 132 0.18 8.19 -5.44
CA ALA A 132 -0.10 8.98 -6.64
C ALA A 132 1.03 8.92 -7.69
N VAL A 133 2.28 8.74 -7.27
CA VAL A 133 3.44 8.55 -8.19
C VAL A 133 3.40 7.16 -8.83
N LEU A 134 3.14 6.12 -8.02
CA LEU A 134 2.96 4.74 -8.48
C LEU A 134 1.91 4.63 -9.60
N LYS A 135 0.81 5.40 -9.47
CA LYS A 135 -0.23 5.56 -10.50
C LYS A 135 0.35 6.02 -11.83
N LYS A 136 1.17 7.08 -11.85
CA LYS A 136 1.74 7.66 -13.08
C LYS A 136 2.64 6.65 -13.80
N LYS A 137 3.40 5.85 -13.05
CA LYS A 137 4.30 4.84 -13.61
C LYS A 137 3.53 3.65 -14.23
N ARG A 138 2.39 3.24 -13.66
CA ARG A 138 1.54 2.18 -14.23
C ARG A 138 0.74 2.63 -15.45
N SER A 139 0.26 3.87 -15.51
CA SER A 139 -0.51 4.35 -16.68
C SER A 139 0.37 4.62 -17.90
N MET A 140 1.66 4.89 -17.71
CA MET A 140 2.65 4.97 -18.79
C MET A 140 3.12 3.57 -19.18
N GLY A 141 2.20 2.73 -19.65
CA GLY A 141 2.58 1.58 -20.47
C GLY A 141 3.35 2.09 -21.68
N THR A 142 4.57 1.62 -21.86
CA THR A 142 5.44 1.94 -23.00
C THR A 142 4.68 1.77 -24.31
N PRO A 143 4.62 2.77 -25.22
CA PRO A 143 4.12 2.56 -26.58
C PRO A 143 5.20 1.85 -27.40
N ILE A 144 5.62 0.65 -26.98
CA ILE A 144 6.40 -0.25 -27.83
C ILE A 144 5.36 -0.98 -28.66
N VAL A 145 5.26 -0.62 -29.94
CA VAL A 145 4.83 -1.45 -31.11
C VAL A 145 4.36 -0.58 -32.30
N LEU A 146 4.16 0.74 -32.18
CA LEU A 146 3.73 1.52 -33.36
C LEU A 146 4.86 2.02 -34.29
N LEU A 147 6.11 2.16 -33.82
CA LEU A 147 7.20 2.64 -34.68
C LEU A 147 7.66 1.62 -35.74
N GLY A 148 7.59 0.31 -35.45
CA GLY A 148 8.00 -0.74 -36.39
C GLY A 148 7.10 -0.86 -37.62
N LEU A 149 5.80 -0.58 -37.45
CA LEU A 149 4.83 -0.63 -38.55
C LEU A 149 4.97 0.57 -39.50
N ILE A 150 5.31 1.75 -38.98
CA ILE A 150 5.49 2.95 -39.81
C ILE A 150 6.76 2.82 -40.68
N VAL A 151 7.86 2.31 -40.13
CA VAL A 151 9.11 2.11 -40.91
C VAL A 151 8.91 1.03 -41.98
N SER A 152 8.20 -0.06 -41.67
CA SER A 152 7.93 -1.13 -42.64
C SER A 152 7.02 -0.66 -43.78
N LEU A 153 6.03 0.20 -43.49
CA LEU A 153 5.14 0.76 -44.50
C LEU A 153 5.84 1.77 -45.43
N ILE A 154 6.75 2.60 -44.89
CA ILE A 154 7.53 3.54 -45.69
C ILE A 154 8.49 2.81 -46.64
N ILE A 155 9.13 1.73 -46.19
CA ILE A 155 10.01 0.92 -47.04
C ILE A 155 9.21 0.24 -48.16
N LEU A 156 8.00 -0.26 -47.87
CA LEU A 156 7.14 -0.89 -48.88
C LEU A 156 6.66 0.11 -49.95
N ILE A 157 6.28 1.33 -49.55
CA ILE A 157 5.88 2.39 -50.47
C ILE A 157 7.06 2.86 -51.34
N ALA A 158 8.27 2.94 -50.76
CA ALA A 158 9.47 3.28 -51.51
C ALA A 158 9.85 2.19 -52.53
N ALA A 159 9.66 0.91 -52.19
CA ALA A 159 9.93 -0.22 -53.09
C ALA A 159 8.92 -0.37 -54.23
N LEU A 160 7.69 0.14 -54.09
CA LEU A 160 6.65 0.10 -55.13
C LEU A 160 6.74 1.26 -56.15
N ASN A 161 7.54 2.29 -55.87
CA ASN A 161 7.71 3.48 -56.72
C ASN A 161 9.03 3.50 -57.52
N TYR A 162 9.75 2.37 -57.57
CA TYR A 162 10.94 2.14 -58.40
C TYR A 162 10.67 0.96 -59.35
#